data_AF-A0A8H4LY64-F1
#
_entry.id   AF-A0A8H4LY64-F1
#
_cell.length_a   1.000
_cell.length_b   1.000
_cell.length_c   1.000
_cell.angle_alpha   90.00
_cell.angle_beta   90.00
_cell.angle_gamma   90.00
#
_symmetry.space_group_name_H-M   'P 1'
#
loop_
_entity.id
_entity.type
_entity.pdbx_description
1 polymer ?
#
loop_
_entity_poly.entity_id
_entity_poly.type
_entity_poly.pdbx_seq_one_letter_code
_entity_poly.pdbx_strand_id
1 'polypeptide(L)' 'MTLAAALREPRLHDQLMPNTVLLEYAYDNRTAAALTHRGHRVTWVHEGLSAVQAIMRLDDGTFDAVGEPRQHNSAGLVV' A
#
# COMPACT_ATOMS: atom_id res chain seq x y z
N MET A 1 -7.20 10.30 -7.41
CA MET A 1 -7.13 9.48 -6.18
C MET A 1 -6.78 10.41 -5.03
N THR A 2 -7.45 10.32 -3.89
CA THR A 2 -7.08 11.12 -2.70
C THR A 2 -5.89 10.48 -1.98
N LEU A 3 -5.18 11.23 -1.12
CA LEU A 3 -4.06 10.69 -0.34
C LEU A 3 -4.52 9.53 0.56
N ALA A 4 -5.70 9.68 1.17
CA ALA A 4 -6.31 8.64 1.97
C ALA A 4 -6.72 7.39 1.17
N ALA A 5 -7.15 7.55 -0.09
CA ALA A 5 -7.40 6.41 -0.96
C ALA A 5 -6.09 5.68 -1.29
N ALA A 6 -5.03 6.41 -1.63
CA ALA A 6 -3.73 5.83 -1.94
C ALA A 6 -3.14 5.01 -0.78
N LEU A 7 -3.25 5.50 0.47
CA LEU A 7 -2.72 4.79 1.64
C LEU A 7 -3.52 3.51 1.97
N ARG A 8 -4.81 3.46 1.62
CA ARG A 8 -5.67 2.28 1.81
C ARG A 8 -5.47 1.20 0.77
N GLU A 9 -4.85 1.50 -0.37
CA GLU A 9 -4.61 0.48 -1.39
C GLU A 9 -3.80 -0.70 -0.80
N PRO A 10 -4.12 -1.94 -1.20
CA PRO A 10 -3.35 -3.10 -0.83
C PRO A 10 -1.96 -3.04 -1.47
N ARG A 11 -0.97 -3.59 -0.77
CA ARG A 11 0.44 -3.46 -1.12
C ARG A 11 1.02 -4.76 -1.66
N LEU A 12 2.04 -4.62 -2.48
CA LEU A 12 2.90 -5.70 -2.94
C LEU A 12 4.35 -5.43 -2.52
N HIS A 13 5.15 -6.48 -2.39
CA HIS A 13 6.59 -6.39 -2.17
C HIS A 13 7.33 -7.54 -2.87
N ASP A 14 8.45 -7.24 -3.51
CA ASP A 14 9.40 -8.22 -4.04
C ASP A 14 10.80 -7.60 -3.88
N GLN A 15 11.77 -8.39 -3.40
CA GLN A 15 13.12 -7.92 -3.09
C GLN A 15 14.19 -8.83 -3.70
N LEU A 16 13.87 -9.50 -4.82
CA LEU A 16 14.70 -10.48 -5.51
C LEU A 16 14.92 -11.78 -4.71
N MET A 17 15.49 -11.71 -3.50
CA MET A 17 15.74 -12.84 -2.60
C MET A 17 15.02 -12.64 -1.26
N PRO A 18 14.12 -13.55 -0.84
CA PRO A 18 13.67 -14.76 -1.54
C PRO A 18 12.90 -14.44 -2.83
N ASN A 19 12.93 -15.36 -3.82
CA ASN A 19 12.26 -15.20 -5.12
C ASN A 19 10.74 -15.43 -4.98
N THR A 20 10.04 -14.46 -4.40
CA THR A 20 8.58 -14.44 -4.22
C THR A 20 8.09 -13.00 -4.19
N VAL A 21 6.92 -12.77 -4.78
CA VAL A 21 6.15 -11.54 -4.60
C VAL A 21 5.17 -11.74 -3.46
N LEU A 22 5.24 -10.86 -2.46
CA LEU A 22 4.28 -10.79 -1.37
C LEU A 22 3.12 -9.91 -1.81
N LEU A 23 1.89 -10.40 -1.66
CA LEU A 23 0.66 -9.62 -1.87
C LEU A 23 -0.13 -9.59 -0.56
N GLU A 24 -0.59 -8.42 -0.14
CA GLU A 24 -1.56 -8.32 0.96
C GLU A 24 -2.88 -9.02 0.60
N TYR A 25 -3.60 -9.61 1.57
CA TYR A 25 -4.82 -10.38 1.30
C TYR A 25 -5.90 -9.66 0.50
N ALA A 26 -5.96 -8.33 0.59
CA ALA A 26 -6.92 -7.52 -0.14
C ALA A 26 -6.49 -7.20 -1.59
N TYR A 27 -5.31 -7.64 -2.04
CA TYR A 27 -4.82 -7.39 -3.40
C TYR A 27 -5.72 -8.04 -4.45
N ASP A 28 -5.89 -7.38 -5.60
CA ASP A 28 -6.79 -7.84 -6.66
C ASP A 28 -6.36 -9.21 -7.22
N ASN A 29 -7.31 -10.16 -7.19
CA ASN A 29 -7.08 -11.53 -7.64
C ASN A 29 -6.79 -11.65 -9.14
N ARG A 30 -7.30 -10.72 -9.98
CA ARG A 30 -6.99 -10.73 -11.41
C ARG A 30 -5.52 -10.38 -11.64
N THR A 31 -5.01 -9.41 -10.89
CA THR A 31 -3.60 -9.03 -10.89
C THR A 31 -2.71 -10.14 -10.35
N ALA A 32 -3.11 -10.79 -9.24
CA ALA A 32 -2.39 -11.95 -8.71
C ALA A 32 -2.28 -13.09 -9.75
N ALA A 33 -3.39 -13.43 -10.42
CA ALA A 33 -3.39 -14.43 -11.49
C ALA A 33 -2.50 -14.02 -12.69
N ALA A 34 -2.52 -12.74 -13.06
CA ALA A 34 -1.68 -12.19 -14.11
C ALA A 34 -0.18 -12.25 -13.78
N LEU A 35 0.19 -12.10 -12.50
CA LEU A 35 1.56 -12.28 -12.00
C LEU A 35 1.96 -13.75 -12.04
N THR A 36 1.11 -14.66 -11.55
CA THR A 36 1.37 -16.11 -11.63
C THR A 36 1.54 -16.59 -13.06
N HIS A 37 0.70 -16.13 -14.00
CA HIS A 37 0.83 -16.46 -15.43
C HIS A 37 2.15 -15.98 -16.04
N ARG A 38 2.74 -14.90 -15.50
CA ARG A 38 4.07 -14.40 -15.91
C ARG A 38 5.24 -15.11 -15.21
N GLY A 39 4.97 -16.09 -14.34
CA GLY A 39 5.98 -16.89 -13.66
C GLY A 39 6.37 -16.39 -12.26
N HIS A 40 5.70 -15.37 -11.72
CA HIS A 40 5.94 -14.92 -10.35
C HIS A 40 5.38 -15.92 -9.32
N ARG A 41 6.13 -16.14 -8.24
CA ARG A 41 5.68 -16.94 -7.09
C ARG A 41 4.97 -16.04 -6.09
N VAL A 42 3.64 -16.03 -6.11
CA VAL A 42 2.81 -15.24 -5.19
C VAL A 42 2.76 -15.91 -3.82
N THR A 43 3.05 -15.12 -2.78
CA THR A 43 2.81 -15.46 -1.37
C THR A 43 1.87 -14.41 -0.78
N TRP A 44 0.83 -14.86 -0.09
CA TRP A 44 -0.15 -13.96 0.53
C TRP A 44 0.27 -13.62 1.97
N VAL A 45 0.11 -12.35 2.34
CA VAL A 45 0.45 -11.84 3.67
C VAL A 45 -0.68 -11.00 4.26
N HIS A 46 -0.72 -10.91 5.58
CA HIS A 46 -1.56 -9.91 6.25
C HIS A 46 -0.97 -8.52 6.03
N GLU A 47 -1.80 -7.50 6.19
CA GLU A 47 -1.35 -6.11 6.13
C GLU A 47 -0.40 -5.78 7.30
N GLY A 48 0.42 -4.75 7.15
CA GLY A 48 1.28 -4.25 8.25
C GLY A 48 2.77 -4.59 8.14
N LEU A 49 3.22 -5.15 7.02
CA LEU A 49 4.65 -5.26 6.70
C LEU A 49 5.30 -3.91 6.33
N SER A 50 4.49 -2.86 6.18
CA SER A 50 4.91 -1.48 6.01
C SER A 50 3.94 -0.54 6.72
N ALA A 51 4.42 0.64 7.11
CA ALA A 51 3.60 1.71 7.67
C ALA A 51 3.93 3.02 6.93
N VAL A 52 2.98 3.54 6.17
CA VAL A 52 3.14 4.73 5.33
C VAL A 52 2.45 5.92 6.00
N GLN A 53 3.19 7.00 6.18
CA GLN A 53 2.68 8.31 6.59
C GLN A 53 2.94 9.27 5.43
N ALA A 54 1.97 10.09 5.05
CA ALA A 54 2.09 10.92 3.87
C ALA A 54 1.56 12.34 4.08
N ILE A 55 2.21 13.29 3.40
CA ILE A 55 1.79 14.68 3.27
C ILE A 55 1.81 15.03 1.78
N MET A 56 0.74 15.67 1.30
CA MET A 56 0.59 16.11 -0.08
C MET A 56 0.28 17.61 -0.10
N ARG A 57 0.99 18.37 -0.94
CA ARG A 57 0.63 19.77 -1.22
C ARG A 57 -0.44 19.80 -2.31
N LEU A 58 -1.55 20.47 -2.05
CA LEU A 58 -2.66 20.66 -2.98
C LEU A 58 -2.41 21.85 -3.91
N ASP A 59 -3.18 21.94 -4.99
CA ASP A 59 -3.03 22.98 -6.02
C ASP A 59 -3.27 24.40 -5.48
N ASP A 60 -4.10 24.53 -4.45
CA ASP A 60 -4.36 25.79 -3.73
C ASP A 60 -3.26 26.17 -2.72
N GLY A 61 -2.22 25.33 -2.60
CA GLY A 61 -1.09 25.54 -1.70
C GLY A 61 -1.31 25.03 -0.27
N THR A 62 -2.50 24.50 0.06
CA THR A 62 -2.75 23.84 1.34
C THR A 62 -2.13 22.43 1.36
N PHE A 63 -2.17 21.76 2.51
CA PHE A 63 -1.67 20.39 2.66
C PHE A 63 -2.80 19.42 3.01
N ASP A 64 -2.66 18.19 2.55
CA ASP A 64 -3.36 17.01 3.04
C ASP A 64 -2.35 16.14 3.80
N ALA A 65 -2.71 15.64 4.98
CA ALA A 65 -1.86 14.76 5.78
C ALA A 65 -2.67 13.54 6.20
N VAL A 66 -2.14 12.36 5.90
CA VAL A 66 -2.78 11.08 6.20
C VAL A 66 -1.76 10.16 6.82
N GLY A 67 -2.09 9.61 7.98
CA GLY A 67 -1.30 8.54 8.57
C GLY A 67 -1.80 7.15 8.19
N GLU A 68 -0.96 6.15 8.44
CA GLU A 68 -1.20 4.75 8.08
C GLU A 68 -2.56 4.26 8.58
N PRO A 69 -3.54 3.96 7.71
CA PRO A 69 -4.89 3.56 8.13
C PRO A 69 -4.93 2.27 8.96
N ARG A 70 -3.89 1.43 8.89
CA ARG A 70 -3.77 0.16 9.62
C ARG A 70 -3.09 0.30 10.98
N GLN A 71 -2.52 1.46 11.28
CA GLN A 71 -1.86 1.73 12.55
C GLN A 71 -2.81 2.50 13.46
N HIS A 72 -3.11 1.94 14.63
CA HIS A 72 -3.92 2.64 15.62
C HIS A 72 -3.21 3.92 16.10
N ASN A 73 -3.99 4.98 16.31
CA ASN A 73 -3.51 6.28 16.81
C ASN A 73 -2.48 7.00 15.91
N SER A 74 -2.48 6.77 14.59
CA SER A 74 -1.64 7.50 13.62
C SER A 74 -2.44 8.48 12.76
N ALA A 75 -3.07 9.47 13.38
CA ALA A 75 -3.77 10.52 12.63
C ALA A 75 -2.76 11.41 11.85
N GLY A 76 -3.22 12.02 10.75
CA GLY A 76 -2.55 13.15 10.10
C GLY A 76 -3.22 14.46 10.50
N LEU A 77 -2.43 15.50 10.76
CA LEU A 77 -2.91 16.85 11.09
C LEU A 77 -2.24 17.88 10.18
N VAL A 78 -3.04 18.82 9.68
CA VAL A 78 -2.60 20.03 8.98
C VAL A 78 -3.15 21.25 9.73
N VAL A 79 -2.36 22.31 9.87
CA VAL A 79 -2.70 23.58 10.55
C VAL A 79 -2.58 24.77 9.63
#